data_AF-K1U0M8-F1
#
_entry.id   AF-K1U0M8-F1
#
_cell.length_a   1.000
_cell.length_b   1.000
_cell.length_c   1.000
_cell.angle_alpha   90.00
_cell.angle_beta   90.00
_cell.angle_gamma   90.00
#
_symmetry.space_group_name_H-M   'P 1'
#
loop_
_entity.id
_entity.type
_entity.pdbx_description
1 polymer ?
#
loop_
_entity_poly.entity_id
_entity_poly.type
_entity_poly.pdbx_seq_one_letter_code
_entity_poly.pdbx_strand_id
1 'polypeptide(L)'
;MLAIYKRELKSYFRSFIGFLFIAVTLFFLGLYFSVYNLMNGYPYFAYVVSSVTFLFMLTVPILTMRILAEEKRSKTDQLILTAPVSVGGIVMGKFLALLTIFAIPVAIICFYPLIMAQYGSVPMGEAYLSILAYFLFGMTAIAIGLFLSSVTESQVIAAVLTFLVLFLGYMMDSICSIISSTGNLLTRLLRCFD
;
A
#
# COMPACT_ATOMS: atom_id res chain seq x y z
N MET A 1 4.68 -8.82 21.14
CA MET A 1 4.35 -8.65 19.71
C MET A 1 2.88 -8.95 19.41
N LEU A 2 2.38 -10.18 19.61
CA LEU A 2 0.98 -10.56 19.32
C LEU A 2 -0.09 -9.71 20.02
N ALA A 3 0.16 -9.30 21.28
CA ALA A 3 -0.77 -8.45 22.02
C ALA A 3 -0.94 -7.05 21.38
N ILE A 4 0.16 -6.47 20.89
CA ILE A 4 0.15 -5.17 20.19
C ILE A 4 -0.58 -5.32 18.85
N TYR A 5 -0.21 -6.33 18.06
CA TYR A 5 -0.89 -6.64 16.80
C TYR A 5 -2.42 -6.75 16.97
N LYS A 6 -2.90 -7.55 17.94
CA LYS A 6 -4.35 -7.71 18.18
C LYS A 6 -5.02 -6.40 18.60
N ARG A 7 -4.34 -5.60 19.43
CA ARG A 7 -4.84 -4.29 19.87
C ARG A 7 -4.98 -3.34 18.68
N GLU A 8 -3.95 -3.23 17.85
CA GLU A 8 -3.93 -2.36 16.68
C GLU A 8 -4.98 -2.78 15.65
N LEU A 9 -5.02 -4.06 15.30
CA LEU A 9 -6.01 -4.59 14.38
C LEU A 9 -7.44 -4.26 14.86
N LYS A 10 -7.71 -4.50 16.15
CA LYS A 10 -9.02 -4.18 16.75
C LYS A 10 -9.31 -2.68 16.77
N SER A 11 -8.30 -1.84 16.93
CA SER A 11 -8.42 -0.38 16.84
C SER A 11 -8.86 0.05 15.45
N TYR A 12 -8.22 -0.49 14.40
CA TYR A 12 -8.56 -0.18 13.01
C TYR A 12 -9.96 -0.66 12.59
N PHE A 13 -10.39 -1.84 13.07
CA PHE A 13 -11.75 -2.33 12.83
C PHE A 13 -12.81 -1.69 13.74
N ARG A 14 -12.42 -1.02 14.82
CA ARG A 14 -13.35 -0.18 15.60
C ARG A 14 -13.45 1.24 15.05
N SER A 15 -12.39 1.68 14.39
CA SER A 15 -12.36 2.93 13.65
C SER A 15 -13.03 2.78 12.29
N PHE A 16 -13.64 3.86 11.81
CA PHE A 16 -14.21 3.91 10.46
C PHE A 16 -13.13 3.81 9.35
N ILE A 17 -11.87 4.10 9.68
CA ILE A 17 -10.78 4.24 8.70
C ILE A 17 -10.36 2.92 8.06
N GLY A 18 -10.28 1.83 8.83
CA GLY A 18 -9.91 0.52 8.29
C GLY A 18 -10.93 0.03 7.26
N PHE A 19 -12.21 0.17 7.57
CA PHE A 19 -13.30 -0.16 6.65
C PHE A 19 -13.34 0.77 5.44
N LEU A 20 -13.15 2.08 5.65
CA LEU A 20 -13.13 3.05 4.56
C LEU A 20 -12.01 2.74 3.57
N PHE A 21 -10.81 2.41 4.06
CA PHE A 21 -9.70 2.02 3.20
C PHE A 21 -10.04 0.81 2.33
N ILE A 22 -10.53 -0.27 2.95
CA ILE A 22 -10.93 -1.50 2.23
C ILE A 22 -12.02 -1.20 1.20
N ALA A 23 -13.06 -0.46 1.59
CA ALA A 23 -14.18 -0.12 0.73
C ALA A 23 -13.75 0.73 -0.48
N VAL A 24 -12.92 1.75 -0.26
CA VAL A 24 -12.41 2.62 -1.33
C VAL A 24 -11.51 1.83 -2.29
N THR A 25 -10.59 1.03 -1.79
CA THR A 25 -9.71 0.20 -2.64
C THR A 25 -10.53 -0.76 -3.50
N LEU A 26 -11.51 -1.47 -2.92
CA LEU A 26 -12.37 -2.39 -3.66
C LEU A 26 -13.30 -1.70 -4.64
N PHE A 27 -13.82 -0.53 -4.28
CA PHE A 27 -14.68 0.27 -5.14
C PHE A 27 -13.95 0.66 -6.43
N PHE A 28 -12.75 1.23 -6.30
CA PHE A 28 -11.95 1.61 -7.46
C PHE A 28 -11.46 0.41 -8.27
N LEU A 29 -11.10 -0.70 -7.60
CA LEU A 29 -10.80 -1.95 -8.28
C LEU A 29 -11.99 -2.42 -9.13
N GLY A 30 -13.20 -2.44 -8.56
CA GLY A 30 -14.41 -2.84 -9.27
C GLY A 30 -14.74 -1.92 -10.44
N LEU A 31 -14.50 -0.61 -10.29
CA LEU A 31 -14.68 0.37 -11.35
C LEU A 31 -13.70 0.11 -12.51
N TYR A 32 -12.40 0.01 -12.23
CA TYR A 32 -11.40 -0.27 -13.26
C TYR A 32 -11.57 -1.64 -13.90
N PHE A 33 -11.96 -2.64 -13.12
CA PHE A 33 -12.31 -3.95 -13.65
C PHE A 33 -13.45 -3.88 -14.65
N SER A 34 -14.53 -3.17 -14.29
CA SER A 34 -15.70 -2.98 -15.16
C SER A 34 -15.34 -2.25 -16.46
N VAL A 35 -14.52 -1.20 -16.36
CA VAL A 35 -14.09 -0.44 -17.55
C VAL A 35 -13.16 -1.27 -18.43
N TYR A 36 -12.06 -1.80 -17.91
CA TYR A 36 -11.06 -2.48 -18.75
C TYR A 36 -11.50 -3.85 -19.23
N ASN A 37 -12.08 -4.68 -18.36
CA ASN A 37 -12.31 -6.09 -18.66
C ASN A 37 -13.73 -6.35 -19.18
N LEU A 38 -14.76 -5.68 -18.62
CA LEU A 38 -16.14 -5.91 -19.05
C LEU A 38 -16.52 -5.04 -20.24
N MET A 39 -16.23 -3.73 -20.19
CA MET A 39 -16.69 -2.80 -21.22
C MET A 39 -15.78 -2.80 -22.45
N ASN A 40 -14.45 -2.81 -22.25
CA ASN A 40 -13.48 -2.84 -23.34
C ASN A 40 -13.06 -4.27 -23.75
N GLY A 41 -13.41 -5.29 -22.97
CA GLY A 41 -13.10 -6.68 -23.30
C GLY A 41 -11.62 -7.05 -23.24
N TYR A 42 -10.78 -6.28 -22.55
CA TYR A 42 -9.36 -6.62 -22.42
C TYR A 42 -9.19 -7.84 -21.49
N PRO A 43 -8.41 -8.87 -21.89
CA PRO A 43 -8.15 -10.03 -21.04
C PRO A 43 -7.06 -9.79 -19.99
N TYR A 44 -6.37 -8.65 -20.05
CA TYR A 44 -5.20 -8.36 -19.22
C TYR A 44 -5.60 -7.68 -17.90
N PHE A 45 -5.64 -8.47 -16.83
CA PHE A 45 -5.94 -7.96 -15.49
C PHE A 45 -4.86 -7.00 -14.94
N ALA A 46 -3.63 -7.06 -15.46
CA ALA A 46 -2.52 -6.21 -15.05
C ALA A 46 -2.83 -4.70 -15.17
N TYR A 47 -3.63 -4.28 -16.16
CA TYR A 47 -4.03 -2.88 -16.31
C TYR A 47 -4.93 -2.38 -15.17
N VAL A 48 -5.80 -3.25 -14.66
CA VAL A 48 -6.63 -2.93 -13.49
C VAL A 48 -5.74 -2.74 -12.27
N VAL A 49 -4.83 -3.68 -12.04
CA VAL A 49 -3.92 -3.65 -10.89
C VAL A 49 -3.05 -2.40 -10.94
N SER A 50 -2.45 -2.07 -12.10
CA SER A 50 -1.65 -0.86 -12.29
C SER A 50 -2.43 0.42 -11.98
N SER A 51 -3.66 0.52 -12.46
CA SER A 51 -4.53 1.68 -12.18
C SER A 51 -4.86 1.81 -10.69
N VAL A 52 -5.09 0.68 -10.01
CA VAL A 52 -5.31 0.65 -8.56
C VAL A 52 -4.03 0.96 -7.79
N THR A 53 -2.84 0.60 -8.27
CA THR A 53 -1.55 0.96 -7.65
C THR A 53 -1.38 2.46 -7.53
N PHE A 54 -1.76 3.23 -8.56
CA PHE A 54 -1.71 4.69 -8.50
C PHE A 54 -2.61 5.26 -7.39
N LEU A 55 -3.84 4.77 -7.27
CA LEU A 55 -4.74 5.16 -6.17
C LEU A 55 -4.25 4.67 -4.81
N PHE A 56 -3.60 3.51 -4.79
CA PHE A 56 -3.04 2.93 -3.58
C PHE A 56 -1.97 3.85 -2.99
N MET A 57 -1.15 4.46 -3.85
CA MET A 57 -0.16 5.45 -3.46
C MET A 57 -0.74 6.65 -2.69
N LEU A 58 -2.00 7.02 -2.98
CA LEU A 58 -2.71 8.10 -2.27
C LEU A 58 -3.37 7.60 -0.97
N THR A 59 -3.89 6.37 -0.98
CA THR A 59 -4.64 5.80 0.16
C THR A 59 -3.75 5.23 1.26
N VAL A 60 -2.53 4.75 0.94
CA VAL A 60 -1.55 4.26 1.94
C VAL A 60 -1.13 5.33 2.95
N PRO A 61 -0.78 6.56 2.54
CA PRO A 61 -0.52 7.64 3.47
C PRO A 61 -1.67 7.84 4.47
N ILE A 62 -2.91 7.75 4.02
CA ILE A 62 -4.10 7.90 4.87
C ILE A 62 -4.20 6.75 5.88
N LEU A 63 -3.84 5.52 5.49
CA LEU A 63 -3.85 4.36 6.36
C LEU A 63 -2.71 4.41 7.41
N THR A 64 -1.52 4.83 7.00
CA THR A 64 -0.28 4.80 7.80
C THR A 64 -0.08 6.04 8.68
N MET A 65 -0.62 7.20 8.29
CA MET A 65 -0.35 8.49 8.95
C MET A 65 -0.69 8.53 10.44
N ARG A 66 -1.68 7.75 10.89
CA ARG A 66 -2.17 7.80 12.27
C ARG A 66 -1.35 6.94 13.24
N ILE A 67 -0.65 5.93 12.75
CA ILE A 67 -0.27 4.79 13.59
C ILE A 67 0.80 5.11 14.64
N LEU A 68 1.67 6.09 14.37
CA LEU A 68 2.69 6.58 15.31
C LEU A 68 2.53 8.08 15.58
N ALA A 69 2.16 8.87 14.59
CA ALA A 69 1.95 10.30 14.79
C ALA A 69 0.80 10.60 15.78
N GLU A 70 -0.28 9.80 15.81
CA GLU A 70 -1.36 9.99 16.79
C GLU A 70 -0.93 9.65 18.22
N GLU A 71 -0.08 8.64 18.37
CA GLU A 71 0.45 8.22 19.67
C GLU A 71 1.42 9.25 20.24
N LYS A 72 2.25 9.85 19.37
CA LYS A 72 3.15 10.96 19.72
C LYS A 72 2.36 12.21 20.10
N ARG A 73 1.39 12.59 19.27
CA ARG A 73 0.51 13.74 19.53
C ARG A 73 -0.25 13.61 20.85
N SER A 74 -0.71 12.40 21.18
CA SER A 74 -1.46 12.11 22.41
C SER A 74 -0.56 11.84 23.62
N LYS A 75 0.76 11.93 23.47
CA LYS A 75 1.79 11.61 24.49
C LYS A 75 1.71 10.20 25.08
N THR A 76 0.92 9.32 24.47
CA THR A 76 0.83 7.89 24.82
C THR A 76 2.07 7.09 24.42
N ASP A 77 2.92 7.64 23.54
CA ASP A 77 4.21 7.03 23.17
C ASP A 77 5.08 6.74 24.41
N GLN A 78 5.14 7.67 25.36
CA GLN A 78 5.90 7.51 26.62
C GLN A 78 5.36 6.37 27.50
N LEU A 79 4.04 6.14 27.49
CA LEU A 79 3.40 5.03 28.22
C LEU A 79 3.68 3.67 27.57
N ILE A 80 3.82 3.64 26.24
CA ILE A 80 4.11 2.40 25.51
C ILE A 80 5.60 2.03 25.62
N LEU A 81 6.48 3.03 25.58
CA LEU A 81 7.93 2.84 25.73
C LEU A 81 8.38 2.48 27.14
N THR A 82 7.56 2.79 28.16
CA THR A 82 7.80 2.38 29.55
C THR A 82 7.24 1.00 29.89
N ALA A 83 6.43 0.41 28.99
CA ALA A 83 6.01 -0.97 29.12
C ALA A 83 7.19 -1.93 28.83
N PRO A 84 7.23 -3.13 29.43
CA PRO A 84 8.32 -4.10 29.23
C PRO A 84 8.22 -4.80 27.87
N VAL A 85 8.26 -4.02 26.78
CA VAL A 85 8.14 -4.50 25.40
C VAL A 85 9.24 -3.89 24.55
N SER A 86 9.92 -4.72 23.77
CA SER A 86 10.98 -4.24 22.89
C SER A 86 10.44 -3.32 21.79
N VAL A 87 11.18 -2.26 21.46
CA VAL A 87 10.84 -1.29 20.39
C VAL A 87 10.61 -1.99 19.06
N GLY A 88 11.47 -2.96 18.69
CA GLY A 88 11.28 -3.76 17.48
C GLY A 88 9.98 -4.56 17.48
N GLY A 89 9.52 -5.02 18.65
CA GLY A 89 8.25 -5.72 18.78
C GLY A 89 7.01 -4.84 18.67
N ILE A 90 7.14 -3.54 18.96
CA ILE A 90 6.11 -2.54 18.74
C ILE A 90 6.00 -2.25 17.24
N VAL A 91 7.13 -1.95 16.59
CA VAL A 91 7.20 -1.66 15.15
C VAL A 91 6.66 -2.83 14.33
N MET A 92 7.12 -4.05 14.61
CA MET A 92 6.68 -5.24 13.87
C MET A 92 5.19 -5.54 14.10
N GLY A 93 4.68 -5.31 15.32
CA GLY A 93 3.26 -5.47 15.63
C GLY A 93 2.36 -4.51 14.84
N LYS A 94 2.77 -3.24 14.73
CA LYS A 94 2.05 -2.22 13.96
C LYS A 94 2.14 -2.47 12.45
N PHE A 95 3.32 -2.84 11.96
CA PHE A 95 3.50 -3.21 10.55
C PHE A 95 2.61 -4.39 10.16
N LEU A 96 2.59 -5.46 10.96
CA LEU A 96 1.75 -6.63 10.69
C LEU A 96 0.25 -6.29 10.75
N ALA A 97 -0.18 -5.40 11.65
CA ALA A 97 -1.58 -4.98 11.71
C ALA A 97 -2.00 -4.25 10.42
N LEU A 98 -1.19 -3.30 9.95
CA LEU A 98 -1.43 -2.62 8.66
C LEU A 98 -1.40 -3.59 7.49
N LEU A 99 -0.42 -4.49 7.47
CA LEU A 99 -0.27 -5.49 6.43
C LEU A 99 -1.52 -6.37 6.33
N THR A 100 -2.11 -6.76 7.45
CA THR A 100 -3.32 -7.58 7.44
C THR A 100 -4.56 -6.81 6.95
N ILE A 101 -4.67 -5.51 7.24
CA ILE A 101 -5.74 -4.67 6.68
C ILE A 101 -5.59 -4.55 5.17
N PHE A 102 -4.36 -4.40 4.69
CA PHE A 102 -4.05 -4.37 3.26
C PHE A 102 -4.21 -5.74 2.57
N ALA A 103 -3.93 -6.83 3.27
CA ALA A 103 -4.07 -8.18 2.71
C ALA A 103 -5.53 -8.55 2.41
N ILE A 104 -6.51 -7.95 3.10
CA ILE A 104 -7.95 -8.21 2.86
C ILE A 104 -8.39 -7.85 1.44
N PRO A 105 -8.22 -6.60 0.96
CA PRO A 105 -8.57 -6.26 -0.42
C PRO A 105 -7.72 -7.05 -1.43
N VAL A 106 -6.43 -7.31 -1.14
CA VAL A 106 -5.58 -8.14 -2.01
C VAL A 106 -6.11 -9.58 -2.13
N ALA A 107 -6.54 -10.18 -1.04
CA ALA A 107 -7.15 -11.51 -1.06
C ALA A 107 -8.42 -11.54 -1.93
N ILE A 108 -9.22 -10.47 -1.89
CA ILE A 108 -10.40 -10.32 -2.76
C ILE A 108 -9.98 -10.18 -4.23
N ILE A 109 -8.93 -9.40 -4.51
CA ILE A 109 -8.36 -9.21 -5.85
C ILE A 109 -7.94 -10.56 -6.47
N CYS A 110 -7.40 -11.49 -5.69
CA CYS A 110 -7.00 -12.83 -6.16
C CYS A 110 -8.13 -13.65 -6.80
N PHE A 111 -9.39 -13.35 -6.48
CA PHE A 111 -10.54 -14.04 -7.07
C PHE A 111 -10.93 -13.49 -8.46
N TYR A 112 -10.55 -12.26 -8.81
CA TYR A 112 -10.95 -11.64 -10.08
C TYR A 112 -10.42 -12.41 -11.31
N PRO A 113 -9.12 -12.76 -11.40
CA PRO A 113 -8.62 -13.57 -12.51
C PRO A 113 -9.32 -14.92 -12.63
N LEU A 114 -9.64 -15.57 -11.51
CA LEU A 114 -10.36 -16.86 -11.49
C LEU A 114 -11.76 -16.74 -12.08
N ILE A 115 -12.48 -15.66 -11.75
CA ILE A 115 -13.81 -15.40 -12.31
C ILE A 115 -13.68 -15.16 -13.81
N MET A 116 -12.72 -14.34 -14.26
CA MET A 116 -12.52 -14.09 -15.68
C MET A 116 -12.12 -15.33 -16.48
N ALA A 117 -11.37 -16.25 -15.87
CA ALA A 117 -10.96 -17.53 -16.47
C ALA A 117 -12.15 -18.34 -17.00
N GLN A 118 -13.32 -18.19 -16.36
CA GLN A 118 -14.53 -18.92 -16.74
C GLN A 118 -15.21 -18.34 -17.99
N TYR A 119 -14.94 -17.06 -18.30
CA TYR A 119 -15.60 -16.33 -19.38
C TYR A 119 -14.67 -16.02 -20.56
N GLY A 120 -13.36 -16.25 -20.44
CA GLY A 120 -12.41 -16.01 -21.52
C GLY A 120 -10.98 -16.47 -21.24
N SER A 121 -10.11 -16.34 -22.24
CA SER A 121 -8.69 -16.66 -22.13
C SER A 121 -7.93 -15.53 -21.44
N VAL A 122 -7.76 -15.64 -20.12
CA VAL A 122 -6.96 -14.70 -19.34
C VAL A 122 -5.56 -15.24 -19.09
N PRO A 123 -4.49 -14.46 -19.34
CA PRO A 123 -3.13 -14.84 -18.98
C PRO A 123 -2.95 -14.87 -17.45
N MET A 124 -3.20 -16.03 -16.84
CA MET A 124 -3.13 -16.21 -15.38
C MET A 124 -1.76 -15.89 -14.80
N GLY A 125 -0.69 -16.25 -15.50
CA GLY A 125 0.68 -15.97 -15.06
C GLY A 125 0.90 -14.48 -14.84
N GLU A 126 0.52 -13.64 -15.81
CA GLU A 126 0.65 -12.19 -15.73
C GLU A 126 -0.30 -11.58 -14.68
N ALA A 127 -1.52 -12.10 -14.58
CA ALA A 127 -2.50 -11.63 -13.59
C ALA A 127 -2.02 -11.88 -12.15
N TYR A 128 -1.53 -13.08 -11.81
CA TYR A 128 -1.03 -13.35 -10.47
C TYR A 128 0.31 -12.69 -10.19
N LEU A 129 1.17 -12.53 -11.20
CA LEU A 129 2.44 -11.81 -11.03
C LEU A 129 2.20 -10.33 -10.74
N SER A 130 1.24 -9.69 -11.41
CA SER A 130 0.85 -8.30 -11.14
C SER A 130 0.21 -8.15 -9.76
N ILE A 131 -0.61 -9.09 -9.30
CA ILE A 131 -1.16 -9.10 -7.94
C ILE A 131 -0.06 -9.24 -6.89
N LEU A 132 0.93 -10.12 -7.13
CA LEU A 132 2.08 -10.29 -6.25
C LEU A 132 2.92 -9.00 -6.21
N ALA A 133 3.20 -8.40 -7.36
CA ALA A 133 3.91 -7.12 -7.44
C ALA A 133 3.17 -6.02 -6.66
N TYR A 134 1.85 -5.94 -6.79
CA TYR A 134 1.02 -5.02 -6.02
C TYR A 134 1.09 -5.26 -4.51
N PHE A 135 1.07 -6.52 -4.07
CA PHE A 135 1.22 -6.86 -2.67
C PHE A 135 2.60 -6.47 -2.12
N LEU A 136 3.68 -6.78 -2.85
CA LEU A 136 5.05 -6.41 -2.49
C LEU A 136 5.22 -4.88 -2.44
N PHE A 137 4.71 -4.16 -3.45
CA PHE A 137 4.70 -2.71 -3.47
C PHE A 137 3.98 -2.14 -2.25
N GLY A 138 2.82 -2.70 -1.89
CA GLY A 138 2.09 -2.24 -0.72
C GLY A 138 2.79 -2.50 0.60
N MET A 139 3.54 -3.60 0.72
CA MET A 139 4.42 -3.83 1.89
C MET A 139 5.47 -2.73 2.03
N THR A 140 6.14 -2.39 0.93
CA THR A 140 7.15 -1.31 0.91
C THR A 140 6.52 0.03 1.24
N ALA A 141 5.37 0.36 0.66
CA ALA A 141 4.66 1.60 0.90
C ALA A 141 4.22 1.74 2.37
N ILE A 142 3.74 0.65 2.98
CA ILE A 142 3.40 0.61 4.41
C ILE A 142 4.65 0.80 5.28
N ALA A 143 5.77 0.18 4.94
CA ALA A 143 7.02 0.34 5.67
C ALA A 143 7.54 1.79 5.63
N ILE A 144 7.51 2.43 4.46
CA ILE A 144 7.88 3.84 4.27
C ILE A 144 6.94 4.74 5.08
N GLY A 145 5.63 4.53 4.99
CA GLY A 145 4.65 5.32 5.74
C GLY A 145 4.81 5.19 7.25
N LEU A 146 5.09 3.98 7.73
CA LEU A 146 5.37 3.74 9.15
C LEU A 146 6.65 4.45 9.60
N PHE A 147 7.72 4.42 8.78
CA PHE A 147 8.95 5.15 9.05
C PHE A 147 8.71 6.66 9.13
N LEU A 148 8.02 7.26 8.15
CA LEU A 148 7.77 8.70 8.12
C LEU A 148 6.81 9.15 9.24
N SER A 149 5.82 8.33 9.59
CA SER A 149 4.95 8.56 10.77
C SER A 149 5.75 8.51 12.07
N SER A 150 6.85 7.74 12.14
CA SER A 150 7.73 7.73 13.31
C SER A 150 8.57 9.00 13.45
N VAL A 151 8.88 9.70 12.36
CA VAL A 151 9.69 10.93 12.40
C VAL A 151 8.82 12.17 12.71
N THR A 152 7.51 12.08 12.50
CA THR A 152 6.60 13.23 12.48
C THR A 152 5.57 13.17 13.60
N GLU A 153 5.26 14.32 14.22
CA GLU A 153 4.20 14.41 15.26
C GLU A 153 2.82 14.76 14.70
N SER A 154 2.78 15.31 13.47
CA SER A 154 1.54 15.67 12.77
C SER A 154 1.15 14.61 11.75
N GLN A 155 -0.08 14.09 11.87
CA GLN A 155 -0.67 13.12 10.93
C GLN A 155 -0.67 13.66 9.50
N VAL A 156 -0.99 14.94 9.31
CA VAL A 156 -1.06 15.55 7.98
C VAL A 156 0.32 15.61 7.33
N ILE A 157 1.34 16.00 8.10
CA ILE A 157 2.72 16.09 7.58
C ILE A 157 3.25 14.68 7.28
N ALA A 158 2.97 13.69 8.13
CA ALA A 158 3.34 12.30 7.87
C ALA A 158 2.72 11.76 6.58
N ALA A 159 1.44 12.07 6.33
CA ALA A 159 0.74 11.67 5.11
C ALA A 159 1.37 12.32 3.86
N VAL A 160 1.58 13.64 3.90
CA VAL A 160 2.15 14.38 2.76
C VAL A 160 3.57 13.89 2.43
N LEU A 161 4.42 13.69 3.44
CA LEU A 161 5.77 13.16 3.21
C LEU A 161 5.74 11.75 2.62
N THR A 162 4.85 10.88 3.12
CA THR A 162 4.70 9.52 2.60
C THR A 162 4.26 9.55 1.15
N PHE A 163 3.25 10.37 0.83
CA PHE A 163 2.79 10.54 -0.54
C PHE A 163 3.91 11.05 -1.45
N LEU A 164 4.67 12.06 -1.03
CA LEU A 164 5.77 12.62 -1.82
C LEU A 164 6.86 11.58 -2.11
N VAL A 165 7.26 10.79 -1.11
CA VAL A 165 8.28 9.75 -1.31
C VAL A 165 7.79 8.68 -2.28
N LEU A 166 6.54 8.23 -2.13
CA LEU A 166 5.98 7.23 -3.04
C LEU A 166 5.77 7.78 -4.46
N PHE A 167 5.34 9.04 -4.59
CA PHE A 167 5.15 9.72 -5.87
C PHE A 167 6.47 9.91 -6.62
N LEU A 168 7.54 10.28 -5.90
CA LEU A 168 8.88 10.40 -6.49
C LEU A 168 9.43 9.05 -6.95
N GLY A 169 9.14 7.97 -6.21
CA GLY A 169 9.44 6.61 -6.64
C GLY A 169 8.73 6.26 -7.95
N TYR A 170 7.40 6.46 -7.99
CA TYR A 170 6.59 6.20 -9.17
C TYR A 170 6.96 7.05 -10.40
N MET A 171 7.44 8.28 -10.19
CA MET A 171 7.88 9.16 -11.29
C MET A 171 9.33 8.95 -11.69
N MET A 172 10.07 8.07 -11.01
CA MET A 172 11.50 7.89 -11.23
C MET A 172 11.82 7.48 -12.67
N ASP A 173 10.99 6.62 -13.26
CA ASP A 173 11.13 6.20 -14.66
C ASP A 173 10.97 7.35 -15.66
N SER A 174 9.99 8.21 -15.41
CA SER A 174 9.76 9.42 -16.21
C SER A 174 10.92 10.41 -16.06
N ILE A 175 11.41 10.62 -14.83
CA ILE A 175 12.55 11.51 -14.55
C ILE A 175 13.83 10.98 -15.24
N CYS A 176 14.08 9.67 -15.17
CA CYS A 176 15.24 9.05 -15.81
C CYS A 176 15.18 9.17 -17.34
N SER A 177 13.99 9.06 -17.93
CA SER A 177 13.79 9.18 -19.38
C SER A 177 14.14 10.59 -19.92
N ILE A 178 13.93 11.63 -19.11
CA ILE A 178 14.26 13.03 -19.45
C ILE A 178 15.77 13.28 -19.35
N ILE A 179 16.45 12.64 -18.39
CA ILE A 179 17.88 12.87 -18.11
C ILE A 179 18.79 12.14 -19.11
N SER A 180 18.44 10.93 -19.55
CA SER A 180 19.25 10.19 -20.54
C SER A 180 18.45 9.10 -21.24
N SER A 181 18.19 9.29 -22.54
CA SER A 181 17.63 8.24 -23.41
C SER A 181 18.62 7.10 -23.70
N THR A 182 19.93 7.35 -23.54
CA THR A 182 21.02 6.42 -23.95
C THR A 182 21.55 5.51 -22.81
N GLY A 183 20.98 5.58 -21.59
CA GLY A 183 21.30 4.64 -20.51
C GLY A 183 22.68 4.85 -19.86
N ASN A 184 22.73 5.78 -18.90
CA ASN A 184 23.86 5.92 -17.97
C ASN A 184 23.72 4.92 -16.81
N LEU A 185 24.84 4.58 -16.16
CA LEU A 185 24.85 3.73 -14.96
C LEU A 185 23.91 4.26 -13.85
N LEU A 186 23.80 5.59 -13.77
CA LEU A 186 22.93 6.31 -12.85
C LEU A 186 21.44 6.11 -13.18
N THR A 187 21.05 6.11 -14.46
CA THR A 187 19.65 5.84 -14.85
C THR A 187 19.29 4.36 -14.69
N ARG A 188 20.23 3.43 -14.84
CA ARG A 188 19.99 2.01 -14.51
C ARG A 188 19.76 1.76 -13.01
N LEU A 189 20.49 2.46 -12.14
CA LEU A 189 20.30 2.35 -10.69
C LEU A 189 18.99 2.99 -10.23
N LEU A 190 18.65 4.16 -10.77
CA LEU A 190 17.41 4.85 -10.42
C LEU A 190 16.16 4.12 -10.92
N ARG A 191 16.23 3.42 -12.06
CA ARG A 191 15.15 2.55 -12.56
C ARG A 191 14.82 1.34 -11.66
N CYS A 192 15.69 0.95 -10.72
CA CYS A 192 15.35 -0.11 -9.76
C CYS A 192 14.38 0.34 -8.65
N PHE A 193 14.09 1.65 -8.55
CA PHE A 193 13.11 2.17 -7.60
C PHE A 193 11.68 2.17 -8.12
N ASP A 194 11.46 1.77 -9.38
CA ASP A 194 10.14 1.57 -10.02
C ASP A 194 9.71 0.10 -9.94
#